data_AF-A0A3B0PBR1-F1
#
_entry.id   AF-A0A3B0PBR1-F1
#
_cell.length_a   1.000
_cell.length_b   1.000
_cell.length_c   1.000
_cell.angle_alpha   90.00
_cell.angle_beta   90.00
_cell.angle_gamma   90.00
#
_symmetry.space_group_name_H-M   'P 1'
#
loop_
_entity.id
_entity.type
_entity.pdbx_description
1 polymer ?
#
loop_
_entity_poly.entity_id
_entity_poly.type
_entity_poly.pdbx_seq_one_letter_code
_entity_poly.pdbx_strand_id
1 'polypeptide(L)' 'MKVLEFEKDFDEIVKAINDDKLVILPTDTVFGVICKSKNKIYDFKKRDLNKKLIYFCSDVEQTNINDKLFLDLANRFW' A
#
# COMPACT_ATOMS: atom_id res chain seq x y z
N MET A 1 -16.84 -10.23 -0.07
CA MET A 1 -15.49 -10.03 -0.65
C MET A 1 -15.62 -10.28 -2.14
N LYS A 2 -15.33 -9.27 -2.99
CA LYS A 2 -15.32 -9.42 -4.45
C LYS A 2 -13.87 -9.71 -4.86
N VAL A 3 -13.66 -10.74 -5.67
CA VAL A 3 -12.35 -11.04 -6.26
C VAL A 3 -12.32 -10.38 -7.64
N LEU A 4 -11.24 -9.66 -7.92
CA LEU A 4 -11.03 -8.92 -9.16
C LEU A 4 -9.74 -9.43 -9.82
N GLU A 5 -9.74 -9.52 -11.14
CA GLU A 5 -8.57 -9.87 -11.93
C GLU A 5 -7.84 -8.60 -12.36
N PHE A 6 -6.56 -8.46 -11.97
CA PHE A 6 -5.81 -7.21 -12.14
C PHE A 6 -5.83 -6.66 -13.58
N GLU A 7 -5.65 -7.52 -14.58
CA GLU A 7 -5.59 -7.12 -15.99
C GLU A 7 -6.94 -6.67 -16.56
N LYS A 8 -8.06 -7.19 -16.03
CA LYS A 8 -9.41 -6.90 -16.54
C LYS A 8 -10.11 -5.80 -15.76
N ASP A 9 -9.83 -5.74 -14.45
CA ASP A 9 -10.58 -4.93 -13.50
C ASP A 9 -9.74 -3.76 -12.94
N PHE A 10 -8.64 -3.39 -13.62
CA PHE A 10 -7.70 -2.37 -13.15
C PHE A 10 -8.38 -1.07 -12.71
N ASP A 11 -9.28 -0.52 -13.54
CA ASP A 11 -9.99 0.71 -13.23
C ASP A 11 -10.92 0.56 -12.01
N GLU A 12 -11.53 -0.61 -11.83
CA GLU A 12 -12.35 -0.89 -10.66
C GLU A 12 -11.50 -0.98 -9.39
N ILE A 13 -10.32 -1.59 -9.48
CA ILE A 13 -9.35 -1.68 -8.38
C ILE A 13 -8.88 -0.27 -7.98
N VAL A 14 -8.47 0.55 -8.95
CA VAL A 14 -8.04 1.93 -8.72
C VAL A 14 -9.18 2.75 -8.11
N LYS A 15 -10.40 2.62 -8.63
CA LYS A 15 -11.59 3.25 -8.06
C LYS A 15 -11.82 2.80 -6.62
N ALA A 16 -11.73 1.52 -6.32
CA ALA A 16 -11.92 1.01 -4.96
C ALA A 16 -10.91 1.60 -3.96
N ILE A 17 -9.65 1.71 -4.37
CA ILE A 17 -8.59 2.36 -3.57
C ILE A 17 -8.91 3.85 -3.38
N ASN A 18 -9.34 4.53 -4.44
CA ASN A 18 -9.69 5.95 -4.40
C ASN A 18 -10.92 6.26 -3.54
N ASP A 19 -11.90 5.35 -3.54
CA ASP A 19 -13.11 5.37 -2.71
C ASP A 19 -12.86 4.95 -1.25
N ASP A 20 -11.59 4.86 -0.81
CA ASP A 20 -11.21 4.49 0.55
C ASP A 20 -11.75 3.11 1.00
N LYS A 21 -11.85 2.16 0.07
CA LYS A 21 -12.20 0.77 0.40
C LYS A 21 -10.95 0.01 0.85
N LEU A 22 -11.16 -1.03 1.67
CA LEU A 22 -10.11 -2.00 1.99
C LEU A 22 -9.92 -2.92 0.78
N VAL A 23 -8.70 -2.99 0.28
CA VAL A 23 -8.32 -3.84 -0.86
C VAL A 23 -7.20 -4.78 -0.42
N ILE A 24 -7.27 -6.04 -0.84
CA ILE A 24 -6.20 -7.01 -0.66
C ILE A 24 -5.51 -7.18 -2.00
N LEU A 25 -4.20 -6.93 -2.05
CA LEU A 25 -3.39 -7.06 -3.26
C LEU A 25 -2.25 -8.06 -3.05
N PRO A 26 -1.89 -8.86 -4.07
CA PRO A 26 -0.65 -9.61 -4.06
C PRO A 26 0.55 -8.65 -4.11
N THR A 27 1.64 -9.02 -3.44
CA THR A 27 2.97 -8.41 -3.62
C THR A 27 3.98 -9.53 -3.87
N ASP A 28 5.21 -9.16 -4.18
CA ASP A 28 6.34 -10.08 -4.30
C ASP A 28 6.66 -10.87 -3.01
N THR A 29 6.27 -10.34 -1.85
CA THR A 29 6.50 -10.95 -0.53
C THR A 29 5.26 -11.67 0.01
N VAL A 30 4.20 -10.93 0.31
CA VAL A 30 2.95 -11.44 0.91
C VAL A 30 1.75 -10.61 0.47
N PHE A 31 0.54 -11.13 0.61
CA PHE A 31 -0.67 -10.32 0.38
C PHE A 31 -0.75 -9.14 1.35
N GLY A 32 -0.91 -7.93 0.80
CA GLY A 32 -1.07 -6.69 1.54
C GLY A 32 -2.54 -6.30 1.67
N VAL A 33 -2.93 -5.80 2.85
CA VAL A 33 -4.20 -5.08 3.04
C VAL A 33 -3.90 -3.59 2.93
N ILE A 34 -4.47 -2.92 1.93
CA ILE A 34 -4.26 -1.51 1.65
C ILE A 34 -5.56 -0.70 1.76
N CYS A 35 -5.42 0.56 2.12
CA CYS A 35 -6.51 1.55 2.22
C CYS A 35 -5.88 2.94 2.39
N LYS A 36 -6.55 4.00 1.94
CA LYS A 36 -6.10 5.38 2.25
C LYS A 36 -6.26 5.69 3.73
N SER A 37 -7.32 5.19 4.36
CA SER A 37 -7.56 5.32 5.80
C SER A 37 -6.86 4.22 6.60
N LYS A 38 -5.80 4.62 7.30
CA LYS A 38 -5.05 3.73 8.21
C LYS A 38 -5.93 3.07 9.28
N ASN A 39 -6.94 3.78 9.79
CA ASN A 39 -7.79 3.31 10.88
C ASN A 39 -8.60 2.08 10.45
N LYS A 40 -9.10 2.07 9.20
CA LYS A 40 -9.80 0.90 8.63
C LYS A 40 -8.90 -0.34 8.61
N ILE A 41 -7.60 -0.18 8.33
CA ILE A 41 -6.65 -1.30 8.33
C ILE A 41 -6.44 -1.82 9.75
N TYR A 42 -6.24 -0.92 10.74
CA TYR A 42 -6.09 -1.31 12.14
C TYR A 42 -7.34 -2.03 12.67
N ASP A 43 -8.52 -1.49 12.40
CA ASP A 43 -9.81 -2.02 12.86
C ASP A 43 -10.13 -3.38 12.24
N PHE A 44 -9.86 -3.54 10.95
CA PHE A 44 -10.06 -4.80 10.22
C PHE A 44 -9.10 -5.88 10.69
N LYS A 45 -7.80 -5.55 10.82
CA LYS A 45 -6.77 -6.52 11.24
C LYS A 45 -6.73 -6.76 12.75
N LYS A 46 -7.53 -6.02 13.54
CA LYS A 46 -7.41 -5.95 15.01
C LYS A 46 -5.97 -5.73 15.45
N ARG A 47 -5.28 -4.83 14.73
CA ARG A 47 -3.85 -4.56 14.92
C ARG A 47 -3.67 -3.51 16.00
N ASP A 48 -2.69 -3.73 16.87
CA ASP A 48 -2.21 -2.74 17.82
C ASP A 48 -1.77 -1.45 17.10
N LEU A 49 -2.29 -0.29 17.55
CA LEU A 49 -2.04 1.03 16.98
C LEU A 49 -0.56 1.45 17.04
N ASN A 50 0.23 0.87 17.96
CA ASN A 50 1.67 1.12 18.06
C ASN A 50 2.46 0.44 16.93
N LYS A 51 1.88 -0.58 16.29
CA LYS A 51 2.55 -1.30 15.20
C LYS A 51 2.33 -0.58 13.87
N LYS A 52 3.33 0.20 13.45
CA LYS A 52 3.33 0.98 12.20
C LYS A 52 2.92 0.15 10.97
N LEU A 53 2.33 0.83 9.99
CA LEU A 53 1.99 0.29 8.67
C LEU A 53 3.06 0.71 7.66
N ILE A 54 3.27 -0.12 6.65
CA ILE A 54 4.14 0.18 5.51
C ILE A 54 3.36 1.05 4.52
N TYR A 55 3.99 2.10 4.01
CA TYR A 55 3.46 2.93 2.93
C TYR A 55 3.99 2.40 1.61
N PHE A 56 3.10 2.12 0.66
CA PHE A 56 3.48 1.74 -0.70
C PHE A 56 3.60 2.99 -1.54
N CYS A 57 4.76 3.16 -2.18
CA CYS A 57 5.03 4.23 -3.14
C CYS A 57 5.46 3.63 -4.48
N SER A 58 5.09 4.28 -5.57
CA SER A 58 5.55 3.92 -6.91
C SER A 58 6.87 4.60 -7.27
N ASP A 59 7.23 5.64 -6.54
CA ASP A 59 8.45 6.42 -6.75
C ASP A 59 9.00 6.91 -5.40
N VAL A 60 10.34 6.99 -5.29
CA VAL A 60 11.06 7.49 -4.12
C VAL A 60 10.65 8.92 -3.72
N GLU A 61 10.30 9.77 -4.69
CA GLU A 61 9.89 11.16 -4.44
C GLU A 61 8.61 11.25 -3.59
N GLN A 62 7.74 10.24 -3.65
CA GLN A 62 6.52 10.20 -2.83
C GLN A 62 6.82 10.08 -1.34
N THR A 63 8.02 9.66 -0.96
CA THR A 63 8.42 9.52 0.44
C THR A 63 8.71 10.87 1.11
N ASN A 64 9.03 11.92 0.33
CA ASN A 64 9.51 13.21 0.83
C ASN A 64 10.74 13.11 1.77
N ILE A 65 11.56 12.05 1.64
CA ILE A 65 12.77 11.85 2.43
C ILE A 65 13.97 12.38 1.65
N ASN A 66 14.64 13.40 2.18
CA ASN A 66 15.87 13.96 1.62
C ASN A 66 17.10 13.58 2.46
N ASP A 67 17.29 12.27 2.64
CA ASP A 67 18.49 11.70 3.27
C ASP A 67 19.31 10.97 2.22
N LYS A 68 20.60 11.30 2.13
CA LYS A 68 21.47 10.78 1.06
C LYS A 68 21.58 9.25 1.10
N LEU A 69 21.78 8.67 2.28
CA LEU A 69 21.93 7.22 2.41
C LEU A 69 20.63 6.51 2.01
N PHE A 70 19.48 7.05 2.44
CA PHE A 70 18.18 6.56 2.01
C PHE A 70 18.02 6.59 0.49
N LEU A 71 18.30 7.72 -0.16
CA LEU A 71 18.19 7.86 -1.61
C LEU A 71 19.13 6.92 -2.37
N ASP A 72 20.38 6.79 -1.91
CA ASP A 72 21.37 5.88 -2.50
C ASP A 72 20.92 4.41 -2.41
N LEU A 73 20.27 4.03 -1.30
CA LEU A 73 19.71 2.68 -1.13
C LEU A 73 18.45 2.48 -1.96
N ALA A 74 17.52 3.43 -1.95
CA ALA A 74 16.27 3.36 -2.72
C ALA A 74 16.58 3.21 -4.22
N ASN A 75 17.46 4.05 -4.77
CA ASN A 75 17.85 4.00 -6.19
C ASN A 75 18.52 2.69 -6.62
N ARG A 76 19.03 1.90 -5.68
CA ARG A 76 19.73 0.64 -5.96
C ARG A 76 18.83 -0.58 -5.81
N PHE A 77 17.87 -0.54 -4.88
CA PHE A 77 17.13 -1.72 -4.45
C PHE A 77 15.62 -1.64 -4.70
N TRP A 78 15.08 -0.46 -5.02
CA TRP A 78 13.68 -0.28 -5.41
C TRP A 78 13.54 -0.14 -6.92
#